data_AF-A0A918RYU6-F1
#
_entry.id   AF-A0A918RYU6-F1
#
_cell.length_a   1.000
_cell.length_b   1.000
_cell.length_c   1.000
_cell.angle_alpha   90.00
_cell.angle_beta   90.00
_cell.angle_gamma   90.00
#
_symmetry.space_group_name_H-M   'P 1'
#
loop_
_entity.id
_entity.type
_entity.pdbx_description
1 polymer ?
#
loop_
_entity_poly.entity_id
_entity_poly.type
_entity_poly.pdbx_seq_one_letter_code
_entity_poly.pdbx_strand_id
1 'polypeptide(L)'
;MAVTHHITATSENGQTHTVNLERNFVLDTGRGTLVCNSCGWRDSPLSVRKTYMEFAGEHLAQAHGANLDLAYSASASFRRLQLVAPLLAVGVVLLGMMFLR
;
A
#
# COMPACT_ATOMS: atom_id res chain seq x y z
N MET A 1 4.28 13.12 -0.99
CA MET A 1 3.31 12.12 -0.50
C MET A 1 3.79 10.75 -0.95
N ALA A 2 4.03 9.80 -0.05
CA ALA A 2 4.42 8.43 -0.41
C ALA A 2 3.15 7.56 -0.50
N VAL A 3 2.89 6.96 -1.65
CA VAL A 3 1.81 5.97 -1.77
C VAL A 3 2.40 4.63 -1.38
N THR A 4 1.86 4.05 -0.32
CA THR A 4 2.22 2.70 0.13
C THR A 4 1.15 1.74 -0.35
N HIS A 5 1.55 0.69 -1.06
CA HIS A 5 0.70 -0.47 -1.33
C HIS A 5 1.13 -1.62 -0.43
N HIS A 6 0.21 -2.51 -0.10
CA HIS A 6 0.44 -3.67 0.75
C HIS A 6 0.20 -4.92 -0.06
N ILE A 7 1.18 -5.82 -0.04
CA ILE A 7 1.09 -7.17 -0.59
C ILE A 7 1.05 -8.11 0.59
N THR A 8 -0.02 -8.88 0.73
CA THR A 8 -0.23 -9.77 1.87
C THR A 8 -0.32 -11.21 1.42
N ALA A 9 0.21 -12.12 2.22
CA ALA A 9 -0.02 -13.55 2.06
C ALA A 9 -0.19 -14.21 3.43
N THR A 10 -0.87 -15.34 3.46
CA THR A 10 -1.17 -16.10 4.67
C THR A 10 -0.34 -17.39 4.67
N SER A 11 0.20 -17.75 5.84
CA SER A 11 0.87 -19.04 6.06
C SER A 11 -0.14 -20.14 6.35
N GLU A 12 0.29 -21.41 6.28
CA GLU A 12 -0.56 -22.56 6.63
C GLU A 12 -1.10 -22.50 8.07
N ASN A 13 -0.39 -21.81 8.97
CA ASN A 13 -0.80 -21.59 10.35
C ASN A 13 -1.80 -20.42 10.51
N GLY A 14 -2.26 -19.82 9.41
CA GLY A 14 -3.20 -18.69 9.42
C GLY A 14 -2.57 -17.34 9.76
N GLN A 15 -1.24 -17.24 9.85
CA GLN A 15 -0.58 -15.94 10.07
C GLN A 15 -0.46 -15.16 8.77
N THR A 16 -0.96 -13.92 8.77
CA THR A 16 -0.83 -13.00 7.63
C THR A 16 0.47 -12.20 7.73
N HIS A 17 1.25 -12.25 6.67
CA HIS A 17 2.49 -11.50 6.50
C HIS A 17 2.29 -10.43 5.42
N THR A 18 3.00 -9.30 5.57
CA THR A 18 2.83 -8.13 4.69
C THR A 18 4.17 -7.59 4.19
N VAL A 19 4.22 -7.31 2.90
CA VAL A 19 5.27 -6.52 2.24
C VAL A 19 4.67 -5.20 1.77
N ASN A 20 5.28 -4.09 2.17
CA ASN A 20 4.90 -2.76 1.73
C ASN A 20 5.69 -2.40 0.46
N LEU A 21 4.99 -1.89 -0.56
CA LEU A 21 5.58 -1.22 -1.70
C LEU A 21 5.53 0.29 -1.44
N GLU A 22 6.67 0.85 -1.06
CA GLU A 22 6.86 2.28 -0.84
C GLU A 22 7.27 2.95 -2.16
N ARG A 23 6.45 3.85 -2.68
CA ARG A 23 6.77 4.67 -3.86
C ARG A 23 7.12 6.09 -3.48
N ASN A 24 8.37 6.49 -3.76
CA ASN A 24 8.85 7.84 -3.56
C ASN A 24 8.67 8.66 -4.86
N PHE A 25 7.57 9.42 -4.92
CA PHE A 25 7.25 10.28 -6.06
C PHE A 25 8.12 11.55 -6.16
N VAL A 26 8.89 11.87 -5.11
CA VAL A 26 9.64 13.13 -5.01
C VAL A 26 10.84 13.19 -6.00
N LEU A 27 11.34 12.04 -6.45
CA LEU A 27 12.52 11.94 -7.33
C LEU A 27 12.18 11.44 -8.75
N ASP A 28 10.90 11.39 -9.12
CA ASP A 28 10.39 11.15 -10.48
C ASP A 28 11.04 10.01 -11.31
N THR A 29 11.45 8.91 -10.66
CA THR A 29 11.87 7.69 -11.37
C THR A 29 10.82 6.58 -11.34
N GLY A 30 9.70 6.77 -10.64
CA GLY A 30 8.68 5.75 -10.45
C GLY A 30 9.14 4.49 -9.72
N ARG A 31 10.36 4.47 -9.16
CA ARG A 31 10.96 3.31 -8.49
C ARG A 31 10.30 3.08 -7.14
N GLY A 32 9.76 1.89 -6.95
CA GLY A 32 9.22 1.42 -5.67
C GLY A 32 10.24 0.58 -4.91
N THR A 33 10.17 0.64 -3.58
CA THR A 33 10.93 -0.24 -2.68
C THR A 33 9.96 -1.16 -1.95
N LEU A 34 10.21 -2.46 -2.03
CA LEU A 34 9.55 -3.48 -1.23
C LEU A 34 10.18 -3.52 0.16
N VAL A 35 9.37 -3.57 1.20
CA VAL A 35 9.80 -3.66 2.60
C VAL A 35 8.92 -4.68 3.31
N CYS A 36 9.50 -5.79 3.77
CA CYS A 36 8.78 -6.79 4.56
C CYS A 36 8.59 -6.32 6.00
N ASN A 37 7.34 -6.28 6.48
CA ASN A 37 7.05 -5.88 7.87
C ASN A 37 7.46 -6.94 8.90
N SER A 38 7.56 -8.21 8.49
CA SER A 38 7.83 -9.32 9.40
C SER A 38 9.33 -9.46 9.74
N CYS A 39 10.21 -9.18 8.77
CA CYS A 39 11.66 -9.40 8.92
C CYS A 39 12.52 -8.20 8.51
N GLY A 40 11.94 -7.11 8.02
CA GLY A 40 12.68 -5.92 7.60
C GLY A 40 13.44 -6.07 6.27
N TRP A 41 13.21 -7.16 5.53
CA TRP A 41 13.79 -7.35 4.20
C TRP A 41 13.40 -6.19 3.26
N ARG A 42 14.37 -5.72 2.46
CA ARG A 42 14.18 -4.61 1.52
C ARG A 42 14.69 -4.99 0.15
N ASP A 43 13.94 -4.64 -0.88
CA ASP A 43 14.36 -4.80 -2.27
C ASP A 43 13.77 -3.70 -3.15
N SER A 44 14.51 -3.31 -4.19
CA SER A 44 14.08 -2.32 -5.17
C SER A 44 14.18 -2.97 -6.56
N PRO A 45 13.20 -3.83 -6.93
CA PRO A 45 13.31 -4.60 -8.15
C PRO A 45 13.36 -3.67 -9.37
N LEU A 46 14.49 -3.70 -10.06
CA LEU A 46 14.73 -2.98 -11.32
C LEU A 46 14.35 -3.82 -12.55
N SER A 47 13.80 -5.02 -12.32
CA SER A 47 13.64 -6.01 -13.38
C SER A 47 12.39 -5.75 -14.22
N VAL A 48 12.55 -5.82 -15.55
CA VAL A 48 11.43 -5.92 -16.52
C VAL A 48 10.80 -7.32 -16.56
N ARG A 49 11.40 -8.29 -15.86
CA ARG A 49 11.05 -9.71 -15.92
C ARG A 49 10.04 -10.14 -14.86
N LYS A 50 10.10 -9.53 -13.68
CA LYS A 50 9.21 -9.82 -12.56
C LYS A 50 8.59 -8.55 -12.01
N THR A 51 7.31 -8.65 -11.70
CA THR A 51 6.51 -7.62 -11.04
C THR A 51 6.84 -7.53 -9.55
N TYR A 52 6.52 -6.40 -8.93
CA TYR A 52 6.62 -6.23 -7.47
C TYR A 52 5.84 -7.29 -6.69
N MET A 53 4.72 -7.77 -7.24
CA MET A 53 3.89 -8.81 -6.62
C MET A 53 4.58 -10.17 -6.62
N GLU A 54 5.32 -10.52 -7.67
CA GLU A 54 6.08 -11.77 -7.75
C GLU A 54 7.26 -11.76 -6.76
N PHE A 55 8.04 -10.67 -6.71
CA PHE A 55 9.13 -10.54 -5.74
C PHE A 55 8.63 -10.64 -4.29
N ALA A 56 7.56 -9.92 -3.97
CA ALA A 56 6.96 -9.96 -2.65
C ALA A 56 6.38 -11.35 -2.34
N GLY A 57 5.67 -11.98 -3.28
CA GLY A 57 5.10 -13.31 -3.11
C GLY A 57 6.17 -14.39 -2.91
N GLU A 58 7.25 -14.35 -3.71
CA GLU A 58 8.40 -15.26 -3.55
C GLU A 58 9.06 -15.10 -2.18
N HIS A 59 9.29 -13.86 -1.75
CA HIS A 59 9.83 -13.59 -0.43
C HIS A 59 8.90 -14.11 0.69
N LEU A 60 7.60 -13.81 0.62
CA LEU A 60 6.62 -14.25 1.60
C LEU A 60 6.55 -15.78 1.68
N ALA A 61 6.57 -16.47 0.55
CA ALA A 61 6.59 -17.92 0.50
C ALA A 61 7.89 -18.51 1.09
N GLN A 62 9.05 -18.00 0.70
CA GLN A 62 10.35 -18.56 1.10
C GLN A 62 10.74 -18.22 2.53
N ALA A 63 10.52 -16.98 2.98
CA ALA A 63 10.95 -16.51 4.29
C ALA A 63 9.92 -16.76 5.39
N HIS A 64 8.63 -16.83 5.04
CA HIS A 64 7.55 -16.90 6.02
C HIS A 64 6.58 -18.07 5.80
N GLY A 65 6.82 -18.93 4.81
CA GLY A 65 5.89 -20.00 4.45
C GLY A 65 4.50 -19.47 4.09
N ALA A 66 4.42 -18.22 3.63
CA ALA A 66 3.18 -17.50 3.36
C ALA A 66 2.94 -17.40 1.86
N ASN A 67 2.19 -18.35 1.32
CA ASN A 67 1.87 -18.47 -0.11
C ASN A 67 0.37 -18.57 -0.39
N LEU A 68 -0.48 -18.54 0.65
CA LEU A 68 -1.93 -18.56 0.53
C LEU A 68 -2.49 -17.14 0.45
N ASP A 69 -3.64 -16.98 -0.22
CA ASP A 69 -4.40 -15.73 -0.28
C ASP A 69 -3.59 -14.48 -0.67
N LEU A 70 -2.69 -14.62 -1.65
CA LEU A 70 -1.85 -13.51 -2.10
C LEU A 70 -2.72 -12.36 -2.62
N ALA A 71 -2.70 -11.23 -1.92
CA ALA A 71 -3.55 -10.09 -2.20
C ALA A 71 -2.77 -8.78 -2.31
N TYR A 72 -3.24 -7.89 -3.18
CA TYR A 72 -2.71 -6.54 -3.37
C TYR A 72 -3.74 -5.51 -2.92
N SER A 73 -3.38 -4.64 -2.00
CA SER A 73 -4.24 -3.55 -1.55
C SER A 73 -3.50 -2.22 -1.54
N ALA A 74 -4.19 -1.14 -1.91
CA ALA A 74 -3.67 0.21 -1.69
C ALA A 74 -3.92 0.62 -0.23
N SER A 75 -3.01 1.40 0.35
CA SER A 75 -3.16 1.90 1.72
C SER A 75 -4.55 2.50 1.99
N ALA A 76 -5.13 2.08 3.11
CA ALA A 76 -6.49 2.44 3.52
C ALA A 76 -6.69 3.97 3.71
N SER A 77 -5.60 4.72 3.89
CA SER A 77 -5.59 6.18 3.99
C SER A 77 -6.14 6.86 2.72
N PHE A 78 -5.85 6.32 1.54
CA PHE A 78 -6.39 6.88 0.28
C PHE A 78 -7.90 6.63 0.17
N ARG A 79 -8.37 5.44 0.57
CA ARG A 79 -9.79 5.07 0.58
C ARG A 79 -10.59 5.85 1.63
N ARG A 80 -10.05 6.04 2.84
CA ARG A 80 -10.66 6.89 3.87
C ARG A 80 -10.72 8.35 3.42
N LEU A 81 -9.67 8.87 2.79
CA LEU A 81 -9.66 10.24 2.29
C LEU A 81 -10.71 10.46 1.19
N GLN A 82 -10.89 9.50 0.27
CA GLN A 82 -11.97 9.54 -0.74
C GLN A 82 -13.38 9.55 -0.12
N LEU A 83 -13.59 8.88 1.01
CA LEU A 83 -14.88 8.85 1.70
C LEU A 83 -15.15 10.15 2.49
N VAL A 84 -14.11 10.75 3.09
CA VAL A 84 -14.26 11.91 3.98
C VAL A 84 -14.19 13.25 3.22
N ALA A 85 -13.50 13.31 2.08
CA ALA A 85 -13.39 14.49 1.23
C ALA A 85 -14.74 15.14 0.84
N PRO A 86 -15.77 14.40 0.36
CA PRO A 86 -17.05 15.01 0.01
C PRO A 86 -17.78 15.59 1.23
N LEU A 87 -17.70 14.94 2.40
CA LEU A 87 -18.32 15.42 3.63
C LEU A 87 -17.69 16.74 4.11
N LEU A 88 -16.37 16.85 4.04
CA LEU A 88 -15.66 18.10 4.34
C LEU A 88 -16.05 19.22 3.37
N ALA A 89 -16.15 18.92 2.07
CA ALA A 89 -16.55 19.91 1.06
C ALA A 89 -17.96 20.45 1.32
N VAL A 90 -18.93 19.58 1.63
CA VAL A 90 -20.30 20.02 1.96
C VAL A 90 -20.31 20.89 3.23
N GLY A 91 -19.55 20.51 4.26
CA GLY A 91 -19.44 21.30 5.49
C GLY A 91 -18.93 22.72 5.25
N VAL A 92 -17.89 22.89 4.41
CA VAL A 92 -17.33 24.20 4.07
C VAL A 92 -18.33 25.05 3.27
N VAL A 93 -19.07 24.44 2.32
CA VAL A 93 -20.11 25.14 1.56
C VAL A 93 -21.23 25.61 2.48
N LEU A 94 -21.71 24.75 3.38
CA LEU A 94 -22.77 25.11 4.33
C LEU A 94 -22.32 26.21 5.30
N LEU A 95 -21.08 26.15 5.81
CA LEU A 95 -20.52 27.23 6.61
C LEU A 95 -20.46 28.54 5.81
N GLY A 96 -19.92 28.49 4.58
CA GLY A 96 -19.82 29.67 3.72
C GLY A 96 -21.18 30.31 3.46
N MET A 97 -22.22 29.50 3.26
CA MET A 97 -23.60 29.99 3.09
C MET A 97 -24.19 30.58 4.37
N MET A 98 -23.79 30.11 5.56
CA MET A 98 -24.20 30.68 6.85
C MET A 98 -23.55 32.05 7.12
N PHE A 99 -22.30 32.25 6.71
CA PHE A 99 -21.57 33.51 6.91
C PHE A 99 -21.81 34.55 5.80
N LEU A 100 -22.52 34.19 4.72
CA LEU A 100 -22.92 35.10 3.64
C LEU A 100 -24.36 35.65 3.79
N ARG A 101 -25.06 35.36 4.90
CA ARG A 101 -26.34 35.98 5.26
C ARG A 101 -26.14 37.16 6.18
#